data_AF-A0A1F3JMY1-F1
#
_entry.id   AF-A0A1F3JMY1-F1
#
_cell.length_a   1.000
_cell.length_b   1.000
_cell.length_c   1.000
_cell.angle_alpha   90.00
_cell.angle_beta   90.00
_cell.angle_gamma   90.00
#
_symmetry.space_group_name_H-M   'P 1'
#
loop_
_entity.id
_entity.type
_entity.pdbx_description
1 polymer ?
#
loop_
_entity_poly.entity_id
_entity_poly.type
_entity_poly.pdbx_seq_one_letter_code
_entity_poly.pdbx_strand_id
1 'polypeptide(L)'
;MSNQNQVKRKERQCLNPRSPILYFREKEKREMVEDFLNSGNTMISVWTKYTGRTKGEFQIKRWMIKYGYEDKRTAKSTIFETNPNSMAKNDVFSEEDSFETLQLKKRIADLEKQVSDSEMKAAAFSTMVDLAEKEFNISIRKKYNTKPSKK
;
A
#
# COMPACT_ATOMS: atom_id res chain seq x y z
N MET A 1 -32.23 -43.73 22.56
CA MET A 1 -30.93 -44.43 22.63
C MET A 1 -29.90 -43.52 21.97
N SER A 2 -29.21 -42.67 22.74
CA SER A 2 -28.23 -41.71 22.19
C SER A 2 -26.82 -42.23 22.38
N ASN A 3 -26.16 -42.45 21.26
CA ASN A 3 -24.81 -42.97 21.14
C ASN A 3 -23.80 -41.98 21.78
N GLN A 4 -23.21 -42.38 22.89
CA GLN A 4 -22.14 -41.63 23.56
C GLN A 4 -20.86 -41.78 22.73
N ASN A 5 -20.57 -40.78 21.89
CA ASN A 5 -19.29 -40.68 21.20
C ASN A 5 -18.18 -40.49 22.22
N GLN A 6 -17.45 -41.58 22.49
CA GLN A 6 -16.26 -41.59 23.31
C GLN A 6 -15.15 -40.78 22.63
N VAL A 7 -14.95 -39.54 23.10
CA VAL A 7 -13.77 -38.75 22.78
C VAL A 7 -12.59 -39.40 23.51
N LYS A 8 -11.90 -40.32 22.81
CA LYS A 8 -10.64 -40.91 23.26
C LYS A 8 -9.64 -39.78 23.51
N ARG A 9 -9.46 -39.41 24.79
CA ARG A 9 -8.34 -38.60 25.25
C ARG A 9 -7.07 -39.40 25.00
N LYS A 10 -6.42 -39.16 23.86
CA LYS A 10 -5.07 -39.66 23.61
C LYS A 10 -4.14 -38.86 24.53
N GLU A 11 -3.77 -39.44 25.66
CA GLU A 11 -2.61 -39.00 26.44
C GLU A 11 -1.36 -39.13 25.57
N ARG A 12 -1.00 -38.07 24.85
CA ARG A 12 0.31 -37.98 24.22
C ARG A 12 1.21 -37.28 25.22
N GLN A 13 2.11 -38.05 25.81
CA GLN A 13 3.17 -37.55 26.68
C GLN A 13 3.94 -36.47 25.93
N CYS A 14 3.89 -35.23 26.43
CA CYS A 14 4.81 -34.18 26.00
C CYS A 14 6.22 -34.67 26.32
N LEU A 15 7.00 -35.01 25.30
CA LEU A 15 8.41 -35.33 25.47
C LEU A 15 9.09 -34.09 26.09
N ASN A 16 9.48 -34.25 27.35
CA ASN A 16 10.31 -33.36 28.14
C ASN A 16 9.66 -32.02 28.59
N PRO A 17 9.22 -31.91 29.87
CA PRO A 17 8.68 -30.66 30.43
C PRO A 17 9.73 -29.54 30.57
N ARG A 18 11.02 -29.86 30.38
CA ARG A 18 12.15 -28.92 30.44
C ARG A 18 12.62 -28.40 29.08
N SER A 19 12.06 -28.88 27.97
CA SER A 19 12.42 -28.36 26.65
C SER A 19 11.55 -27.15 26.29
N PRO A 20 12.13 -26.02 25.84
CA PRO A 20 11.35 -24.86 25.41
C PRO A 20 10.53 -25.12 24.14
N ILE A 21 10.82 -26.21 23.42
CA ILE A 21 10.31 -26.50 22.08
C ILE A 21 9.52 -27.81 22.13
N LEU A 22 8.19 -27.70 22.08
CA LEU A 22 7.30 -28.85 21.92
C LEU A 22 7.30 -29.29 20.45
N TYR A 23 7.78 -30.51 20.18
CA TYR A 23 7.77 -31.08 18.84
C TYR A 23 6.48 -31.87 18.60
N PHE A 24 5.69 -31.41 17.64
CA PHE A 24 4.49 -32.11 17.17
C PHE A 24 4.74 -32.77 15.80
N ARG A 25 4.19 -33.98 15.63
CA ARG A 25 4.11 -34.63 14.32
C ARG A 25 3.22 -33.81 13.39
N GLU A 26 3.50 -33.86 12.09
CA GLU A 26 2.76 -33.06 11.11
C GLU A 26 1.26 -33.35 11.11
N LYS A 27 0.88 -34.60 11.34
CA LYS A 27 -0.52 -35.01 11.51
C LYS A 27 -1.18 -34.33 12.72
N GLU A 28 -0.49 -34.25 13.85
CA GLU A 28 -1.01 -33.59 15.07
C GLU A 28 -1.17 -32.08 14.84
N LYS A 29 -0.22 -31.47 14.12
CA LYS A 29 -0.29 -30.04 13.75
C LYS A 29 -1.53 -29.75 12.90
N ARG A 30 -1.85 -30.62 11.92
CA ARG A 30 -3.04 -30.47 11.08
C ARG A 30 -4.32 -30.68 11.88
N GLU A 31 -4.37 -31.71 12.73
CA GLU A 31 -5.50 -31.96 13.64
C GLU A 31 -5.83 -30.73 14.51
N MET A 32 -4.81 -30.04 15.05
CA MET A 32 -5.02 -28.81 15.85
C MET A 32 -5.54 -27.63 15.02
N VAL A 33 -5.04 -27.48 13.79
CA VAL A 33 -5.50 -26.41 12.88
C VAL A 33 -6.95 -26.64 12.46
N GLU A 34 -7.32 -27.89 12.14
CA GLU A 34 -8.70 -28.26 11.80
C GLU A 34 -9.66 -28.05 12.99
N ASP A 35 -9.26 -28.42 14.20
CA ASP A 35 -10.06 -28.19 15.41
C ASP A 35 -10.29 -26.69 15.66
N PHE A 36 -9.30 -25.84 15.38
CA PHE A 36 -9.46 -24.38 15.45
C PHE A 36 -10.48 -23.87 14.42
N LEU A 37 -10.36 -24.28 13.16
CA LEU A 37 -11.26 -23.86 12.09
C LEU A 37 -12.71 -24.33 12.32
N ASN A 38 -12.90 -25.53 12.87
CA ASN A 38 -14.21 -26.13 13.07
C ASN A 38 -14.91 -25.68 14.35
N SER A 39 -14.16 -25.32 15.40
CA SER A 39 -14.74 -25.07 16.73
C SER A 39 -15.07 -23.61 17.02
N GLY A 40 -14.57 -22.65 16.22
CA GLY A 40 -14.78 -21.22 16.45
C GLY A 40 -14.20 -20.70 17.78
N ASN A 41 -13.39 -21.52 18.46
CA ASN A 41 -12.77 -21.18 19.74
C ASN A 41 -11.53 -20.30 19.55
N THR A 42 -11.12 -19.60 20.61
CA THR A 42 -9.85 -18.87 20.59
C THR A 42 -8.68 -19.83 20.43
N MET A 43 -7.62 -19.36 19.77
CA MET A 43 -6.45 -20.18 19.49
C MET A 43 -5.72 -20.63 20.77
N ILE A 44 -5.77 -19.83 21.84
CA ILE A 44 -5.33 -20.21 23.19
C ILE A 44 -6.11 -21.40 23.74
N SER A 45 -7.44 -21.43 23.56
CA SER A 45 -8.30 -22.51 24.06
C SER A 45 -7.95 -23.85 23.40
N VAL A 46 -7.80 -23.83 22.07
CA VAL A 46 -7.36 -25.01 21.30
C VAL A 46 -5.95 -25.42 21.74
N TRP A 47 -5.01 -24.49 21.84
CA TRP A 47 -3.64 -24.78 22.28
C TRP A 47 -3.58 -25.39 23.69
N THR A 48 -4.38 -24.87 24.62
CA THR A 48 -4.45 -25.35 26.01
C THR A 48 -5.05 -26.75 26.07
N LYS A 49 -6.04 -27.07 25.23
CA LYS A 49 -6.63 -28.41 25.13
C LYS A 49 -5.62 -29.50 24.74
N TYR A 50 -4.67 -29.18 23.85
CA TYR A 50 -3.68 -30.15 23.37
C TYR A 50 -2.36 -30.15 24.15
N THR A 51 -1.94 -29.00 24.67
CA THR A 51 -0.61 -28.84 25.30
C THR A 51 -0.65 -28.61 26.80
N GLY A 52 -1.81 -28.24 27.36
CA GLY A 52 -1.97 -27.82 28.75
C GLY A 52 -1.29 -26.48 29.08
N ARG A 53 -0.75 -25.77 28.09
CA ARG A 53 -0.03 -24.50 28.27
C ARG A 53 -0.86 -23.34 27.74
N THR A 54 -0.76 -22.19 28.38
CA THR A 54 -1.42 -20.94 27.95
C THR A 54 -0.58 -20.10 26.99
N LYS A 55 0.75 -20.32 26.95
CA LYS A 55 1.68 -19.64 26.05
C LYS A 55 2.01 -20.53 24.85
N GLY A 56 1.78 -20.04 23.64
CA GLY A 56 2.10 -20.75 22.39
C GLY A 56 1.06 -20.69 21.27
N GLU A 57 0.00 -19.86 21.38
CA GLU A 57 -1.05 -19.76 20.36
C GLU A 57 -0.51 -19.47 18.94
N PHE A 58 0.62 -18.75 18.86
CA PHE A 58 1.25 -18.38 17.59
C PHE A 58 1.76 -19.59 16.79
N GLN A 59 1.93 -20.76 17.42
CA GLN A 59 2.33 -21.98 16.72
C GLN A 59 1.23 -22.49 15.80
N ILE A 60 -0.03 -22.48 16.25
CA ILE A 60 -1.18 -22.84 15.42
C ILE A 60 -1.30 -21.83 14.27
N LYS A 61 -1.16 -20.53 14.56
CA LYS A 61 -1.12 -19.47 13.53
C LYS A 61 -0.07 -19.74 12.46
N ARG A 62 1.16 -20.07 12.87
CA ARG A 62 2.27 -20.36 11.95
C ARG A 62 2.00 -21.58 11.08
N TRP A 63 1.35 -22.61 11.64
CA TRP A 63 0.98 -23.80 10.87
C TRP A 63 -0.18 -23.53 9.92
N MET A 64 -1.16 -22.70 10.29
CA MET A 64 -2.22 -22.25 9.37
C MET A 64 -1.62 -21.58 8.13
N ILE A 65 -0.68 -20.67 8.34
CA ILE A 65 0.06 -19.99 7.26
C ILE A 65 0.80 -21.03 6.40
N LYS A 66 1.57 -21.92 7.05
CA LYS A 66 2.34 -22.97 6.35
C LYS A 66 1.46 -23.91 5.51
N TYR A 67 0.26 -24.21 5.97
CA TYR A 67 -0.66 -25.12 5.28
C TYR A 67 -1.63 -24.41 4.33
N GLY A 68 -1.53 -23.09 4.18
CA GLY A 68 -2.32 -22.32 3.21
C GLY A 68 -3.76 -22.03 3.66
N TYR A 69 -4.05 -22.09 4.96
CA TYR A 69 -5.35 -21.68 5.53
C TYR A 69 -5.41 -20.17 5.81
N GLU A 70 -4.69 -19.34 5.05
CA GLU A 70 -4.69 -17.89 5.23
C GLU A 70 -5.98 -17.25 4.70
N ASP A 71 -6.54 -16.32 5.48
CA ASP A 71 -7.52 -15.36 4.97
C ASP A 71 -6.77 -14.37 4.07
N LYS A 72 -7.24 -14.19 2.83
CA LYS A 72 -6.66 -13.27 1.82
C LYS A 72 -6.52 -11.83 2.36
N ARG A 73 -7.21 -11.49 3.45
CA ARG A 73 -7.13 -10.21 4.17
C ARG A 73 -5.86 -10.04 5.01
N THR A 74 -5.25 -11.13 5.49
CA THR A 74 -4.05 -11.12 6.35
C THR A 74 -2.76 -11.47 5.61
N ALA A 75 -2.86 -11.92 4.35
CA ALA A 75 -1.75 -12.17 3.43
C ALA A 75 -0.99 -10.91 2.95
N LYS A 76 -1.06 -9.80 3.70
CA LYS A 76 -0.10 -8.68 3.56
C LYS A 76 1.19 -9.09 4.27
N SER A 77 1.84 -10.09 3.67
CA SER A 77 3.08 -10.68 4.15
C SER A 77 4.16 -9.61 4.25
N THR A 78 4.91 -9.70 5.34
CA THR A 78 6.19 -9.06 5.65
C THR A 78 7.28 -9.43 4.64
N ILE A 79 7.02 -9.13 3.36
CA ILE A 79 8.00 -9.17 2.31
C ILE A 79 8.70 -7.82 2.37
N PHE A 80 9.78 -7.74 3.14
CA PHE A 80 10.79 -6.70 2.96
C PHE A 80 11.51 -7.00 1.64
N GLU A 81 10.80 -6.79 0.53
CA GLU A 81 11.41 -6.70 -0.79
C GLU A 81 12.06 -5.32 -0.83
N THR A 82 13.39 -5.29 -0.76
CA THR A 82 14.17 -4.12 -1.11
C THR A 82 14.03 -3.87 -2.61
N ASN A 83 12.92 -3.26 -3.01
CA ASN A 83 12.74 -2.71 -4.34
C ASN A 83 12.51 -1.20 -4.20
N PRO A 84 13.51 -0.35 -4.51
CA PRO A 84 13.34 1.11 -4.38
C PRO A 84 12.36 1.72 -5.40
N ASN A 85 11.77 0.94 -6.31
CA ASN A 85 10.93 1.46 -7.40
C ASN A 85 9.49 0.91 -7.49
N SER A 86 8.96 0.21 -6.48
CA SER A 86 7.55 -0.22 -6.53
C SER A 86 6.61 0.79 -5.87
N MET A 87 6.31 1.88 -6.58
CA MET A 87 5.15 2.74 -6.28
C MET A 87 3.86 2.05 -6.78
N ALA A 88 3.45 0.99 -6.10
CA ALA A 88 2.09 0.44 -6.27
C ALA A 88 1.13 1.24 -5.38
N LYS A 89 0.34 2.12 -5.99
CA LYS A 89 -0.73 2.86 -5.32
C LYS A 89 -1.73 1.87 -4.70
N ASN A 90 -1.73 1.77 -3.37
CA ASN A 90 -2.88 1.24 -2.66
C ASN A 90 -3.95 2.33 -2.68
N ASP A 91 -5.04 2.03 -3.36
CA ASP A 91 -6.25 2.84 -3.44
C ASP A 91 -6.97 2.76 -2.09
N VAL A 92 -6.50 3.55 -1.13
CA VAL A 92 -7.27 3.96 0.03
C VAL A 92 -7.32 5.47 -0.08
N PHE A 93 -8.33 5.99 -0.80
CA PHE A 93 -8.64 7.41 -0.80
C PHE A 93 -8.88 7.84 0.66
N SER A 94 -7.87 8.44 1.29
CA SER A 94 -8.05 9.21 2.51
C SER A 94 -8.81 10.48 2.13
N GLU A 95 -9.77 10.91 2.95
CA GLU A 95 -10.50 12.17 2.71
C GLU A 95 -9.54 13.37 2.62
N GLU A 96 -8.39 13.28 3.28
CA GLU A 96 -7.30 14.26 3.22
C GLU A 96 -6.65 14.33 1.82
N ASP A 97 -6.43 13.19 1.15
CA ASP A 97 -5.91 13.13 -0.22
C ASP A 97 -6.92 13.75 -1.21
N SER A 98 -8.22 13.64 -0.92
CA SER A 98 -9.27 14.23 -1.75
C SER A 98 -9.27 15.77 -1.69
N PHE A 99 -8.99 16.33 -0.52
CA PHE A 99 -8.89 17.78 -0.34
C PHE A 99 -7.61 18.35 -0.96
N GLU A 100 -6.48 17.70 -0.73
CA GLU A 100 -5.19 18.09 -1.33
C GLU A 100 -5.27 18.05 -2.87
N THR A 101 -5.83 16.99 -3.44
CA THR A 101 -5.99 16.88 -4.90
C THR A 101 -6.93 17.94 -5.47
N LEU A 102 -7.98 18.35 -4.75
CA LEU A 102 -8.84 19.47 -5.14
C LEU A 102 -8.08 20.80 -5.14
N GLN A 103 -7.28 21.06 -4.09
CA GLN A 103 -6.47 22.27 -3.99
C GLN A 103 -5.42 22.33 -5.11
N LEU A 104 -4.75 21.21 -5.39
CA LEU A 104 -3.79 21.10 -6.48
C LEU A 104 -4.45 21.36 -7.85
N LYS A 105 -5.62 20.76 -8.11
CA LYS A 105 -6.38 21.01 -9.36
C LYS A 105 -6.76 22.47 -9.53
N LYS A 106 -7.20 23.13 -8.45
CA LYS A 106 -7.50 24.57 -8.49
C LYS A 106 -6.26 25.39 -8.83
N ARG A 107 -5.12 25.09 -8.19
CA ARG A 107 -3.85 25.78 -8.46
C ARG A 107 -3.41 25.60 -9.91
N ILE A 108 -3.56 24.40 -10.47
CA ILE A 108 -3.25 24.12 -11.87
C ILE A 108 -4.14 24.97 -12.79
N ALA A 109 -5.45 24.98 -12.57
CA ALA A 109 -6.38 25.78 -13.38
C ALA A 109 -6.05 27.29 -13.33
N ASP A 110 -5.69 27.82 -12.16
CA ASP A 110 -5.30 29.22 -12.01
C ASP A 110 -3.99 29.53 -12.76
N LEU A 111 -3.02 28.61 -12.75
CA LEU A 111 -1.76 28.74 -13.47
C LEU A 111 -1.96 28.66 -14.99
N GLU A 112 -2.74 27.69 -15.46
CA GLU A 112 -3.10 27.54 -16.88
C GLU A 112 -3.78 28.79 -17.42
N LYS A 113 -4.68 29.39 -16.64
CA LYS A 113 -5.31 30.67 -16.98
C LYS A 113 -4.29 31.80 -17.10
N GLN A 114 -3.36 31.92 -16.15
CA GLN A 114 -2.31 32.96 -16.21
C GLN A 114 -1.42 32.80 -17.44
N VAL A 115 -1.08 31.56 -17.80
CA VAL A 115 -0.30 31.26 -19.00
C VAL A 115 -1.08 31.70 -20.24
N SER A 116 -2.34 31.28 -20.38
CA SER A 116 -3.21 31.68 -21.49
C SER A 116 -3.33 33.21 -21.63
N ASP A 117 -3.54 33.92 -20.52
CA ASP A 117 -3.64 35.38 -20.51
C ASP A 117 -2.31 36.04 -20.92
N SER A 118 -1.18 35.48 -20.51
CA SER A 118 0.15 35.99 -20.86
C SER A 118 0.48 35.79 -22.34
N GLU A 119 0.13 34.63 -22.90
CA GLU A 119 0.33 34.30 -24.31
C GLU A 119 -0.55 35.19 -25.20
N MET A 120 -1.81 35.39 -24.83
CA MET A 120 -2.72 36.29 -25.53
C MET A 120 -2.20 37.74 -25.54
N LYS A 121 -1.72 38.24 -24.40
CA LYS A 121 -1.10 39.57 -24.30
C LYS A 121 0.13 39.68 -25.19
N ALA A 122 1.02 38.68 -25.16
CA ALA A 122 2.22 38.67 -25.98
C ALA A 122 1.89 38.68 -27.48
N ALA A 123 0.90 37.89 -27.90
CA ALA A 123 0.43 37.86 -29.27
C ALA A 123 -0.15 39.23 -29.69
N ALA A 124 -1.01 39.83 -28.86
CA ALA A 124 -1.59 41.14 -29.12
C ALA A 124 -0.55 42.27 -29.18
N PHE A 125 0.45 42.27 -28.29
CA PHE A 125 1.54 43.24 -28.36
C PHE A 125 2.40 43.05 -29.60
N SER A 126 2.67 41.80 -29.99
CA SER A 126 3.42 41.50 -31.21
C SER A 126 2.70 42.07 -32.44
N THR A 127 1.40 41.80 -32.58
CA THR A 127 0.62 42.27 -33.73
C THR A 127 0.48 43.80 -33.75
N MET A 128 0.28 44.43 -32.59
CA MET A 128 0.19 45.89 -32.48
C MET A 128 1.52 46.57 -32.87
N VAL A 129 2.64 45.99 -32.47
CA VAL A 129 3.98 46.47 -32.89
C VAL A 129 4.09 46.36 -34.40
N ASP A 130 3.76 45.21 -34.99
CA ASP A 130 3.88 44.98 -36.43
C ASP A 130 2.99 45.95 -37.24
N LEU A 131 1.78 46.25 -36.76
CA LEU A 131 0.90 47.27 -37.34
C LEU A 131 1.49 48.68 -37.23
N ALA A 132 2.03 49.04 -36.07
CA ALA A 132 2.60 50.37 -35.86
C ALA A 132 3.85 50.61 -36.73
N GLU A 133 4.73 49.60 -36.85
CA GLU A 133 5.90 49.67 -37.74
C GLU A 133 5.48 49.86 -39.20
N LYS A 134 4.39 49.19 -39.63
CA LYS A 134 3.87 49.27 -40.99
C LYS A 134 3.21 50.62 -41.31
N GLU A 135 2.32 51.11 -40.45
CA GLU A 135 1.52 52.31 -40.73
C GLU A 135 2.29 53.62 -40.47
N PHE A 136 3.13 53.66 -39.44
CA PHE A 136 3.86 54.87 -39.05
C PHE A 136 5.33 54.89 -39.50
N ASN A 137 5.85 53.79 -40.08
CA ASN A 137 7.23 53.65 -40.54
C ASN A 137 8.29 53.92 -39.44
N ILE A 138 7.94 53.64 -38.18
CA ILE A 138 8.82 53.75 -37.02
C ILE A 138 9.39 52.35 -36.72
N SER A 139 10.71 52.21 -36.55
CA SER A 139 11.31 50.93 -36.12
C SER A 139 11.22 50.78 -34.60
N ILE A 140 10.42 49.83 -34.11
CA ILE A 140 10.23 49.57 -32.68
C ILE A 140 11.04 48.35 -32.24
N ARG A 141 11.09 47.30 -33.06
CA ARG A 141 11.89 46.09 -32.78
C ARG A 141 13.38 46.35 -33.03
N LYS A 142 14.22 45.68 -32.24
CA LYS A 142 15.68 45.76 -32.37
C LYS A 142 16.14 45.18 -33.70
N LYS A 143 17.02 45.91 -34.40
CA LYS A 143 17.66 45.44 -35.64
C LYS A 143 18.78 44.45 -35.29
N TYR A 144 18.74 43.23 -35.85
CA TYR A 144 19.69 42.15 -35.53
C TYR A 144 21.10 42.35 -36.13
N ASN A 145 21.25 43.24 -37.11
CA ASN A 145 22.48 43.36 -37.91
C ASN A 145 23.44 44.48 -37.48
N THR A 146 23.26 45.09 -36.31
CA THR A 146 24.17 46.14 -35.82
C THR A 146 25.43 45.53 -35.22
N LYS A 147 26.58 45.73 -35.89
CA LYS A 147 27.90 45.40 -35.36
C LYS A 147 28.08 46.10 -34.00
N PRO A 148 28.49 45.40 -32.94
CA PRO A 148 28.77 46.04 -31.66
C PRO A 148 29.88 47.08 -31.84
N SER A 149 29.68 48.29 -31.31
CA SER A 149 30.74 49.30 -31.24
C SER A 149 31.90 48.72 -30.45
N LYS A 150 33.11 48.72 -31.02
CA LYS A 150 34.32 48.39 -30.27
C LYS A 150 34.43 49.37 -29.11
N LYS A 151 34.65 48.85 -27.90
CA LYS A 151 35.05 49.63 -26.73
C LYS A 151 36.53 49.91 -26.79
#